data_AF-A0A1T3CIK8-F1
#
_entry.id   AF-A0A1T3CIK8-F1
#
_cell.length_a   1.000
_cell.length_b   1.000
_cell.length_c   1.000
_cell.angle_alpha   90.00
_cell.angle_beta   90.00
_cell.angle_gamma   90.00
#
_symmetry.space_group_name_H-M   'P 1'
#
loop_
_entity.id
_entity.type
_entity.pdbx_description
1 polymer ?
#
loop_
_entity_poly.entity_id
_entity_poly.type
_entity_poly.pdbx_seq_one_letter_code
_entity_poly.pdbx_strand_id
1 'polypeptide(L)'
;MTQDKLLYHGTAYVQGNASGPLVASNLELSFWGGVDPLTSEVIDHHHPLSGKHLQDAILAIPGGRGSCSGSGVLLELLLSGRGPKGLIFSRREDILTLGVVVAEEIFRKSIPVVVLETQDFEELLGASYVVVNGNTVAKVQHEIALQSFEHVATKALDTTLGYNIELSDKDHAFLNGLHGQAAQAAMRIILRMAAMEGAYYEVS
;
A
#
# COMPACT_ATOMS: atom_id res chain seq x y z
N MET A 1 -16.33 11.60 -25.44
CA MET A 1 -14.96 11.12 -25.69
C MET A 1 -14.16 11.48 -24.47
N THR A 2 -14.03 10.55 -23.53
CA THR A 2 -13.19 10.75 -22.34
C THR A 2 -11.74 10.75 -22.80
N GLN A 3 -11.03 11.82 -22.48
CA GLN A 3 -9.59 11.92 -22.74
C GLN A 3 -8.92 10.82 -21.91
N ASP A 4 -8.10 9.98 -22.55
CA ASP A 4 -7.49 8.82 -21.88
C ASP A 4 -6.43 9.33 -20.89
N LYS A 5 -6.83 9.50 -19.63
CA LYS A 5 -5.97 10.03 -18.57
C LYS A 5 -4.87 9.01 -18.28
N LEU A 6 -3.61 9.45 -18.42
CA LEU A 6 -2.43 8.60 -18.24
C LEU A 6 -1.78 8.75 -16.85
N LEU A 7 -2.15 9.80 -16.11
CA LEU A 7 -1.57 10.13 -14.81
C LEU A 7 -2.69 10.48 -13.81
N TYR A 8 -2.63 9.83 -12.65
CA TYR A 8 -3.57 9.98 -11.55
C TYR A 8 -2.83 10.47 -10.31
N HIS A 9 -3.51 11.28 -9.51
CA HIS A 9 -3.01 11.76 -8.22
C HIS A 9 -3.88 11.18 -7.12
N GLY A 10 -3.25 10.63 -6.10
CA GLY A 10 -3.92 10.07 -4.94
C GLY A 10 -3.32 10.54 -3.63
N THR A 11 -3.74 9.89 -2.56
CA THR A 11 -3.14 10.01 -1.23
C THR A 11 -2.27 8.79 -0.98
N ALA A 12 -0.97 9.00 -0.79
CA ALA A 12 -0.04 7.93 -0.45
C ALA A 12 -0.02 7.72 1.07
N TYR A 13 -0.54 6.58 1.52
CA TYR A 13 -0.49 6.16 2.93
C TYR A 13 0.83 5.49 3.28
N VAL A 14 1.41 4.78 2.31
CA VAL A 14 2.82 4.35 2.38
C VAL A 14 3.49 4.89 1.13
N GLN A 15 4.50 5.73 1.34
CA GLN A 15 5.28 6.34 0.28
C GLN A 15 6.19 5.27 -0.36
N GLY A 16 6.44 5.36 -1.65
CA GLY A 16 7.30 4.41 -2.35
C GLY A 16 7.21 4.51 -3.85
N ASN A 17 8.04 3.72 -4.54
CA ASN A 17 8.04 3.59 -5.99
C ASN A 17 7.90 2.13 -6.36
N ALA A 18 7.04 1.83 -7.34
CA ALA A 18 6.86 0.49 -7.83
C ALA A 18 6.35 0.52 -9.26
N SER A 19 6.61 -0.55 -10.00
CA SER A 19 5.98 -0.75 -11.31
C SER A 19 5.77 -2.23 -11.54
N GLY A 20 4.72 -2.55 -12.30
CA GLY A 20 4.37 -3.93 -12.56
C GLY A 20 3.10 -4.09 -13.39
N PRO A 21 2.81 -5.33 -13.82
CA PRO A 21 1.52 -5.65 -14.41
C PRO A 21 0.40 -5.32 -13.41
N LEU A 22 -0.71 -4.80 -13.92
CA LEU A 22 -1.87 -4.51 -13.10
C LEU A 22 -2.71 -5.78 -12.92
N VAL A 23 -2.93 -6.18 -11.67
CA VAL A 23 -3.96 -7.14 -11.28
C VAL A 23 -5.05 -6.36 -10.59
N ALA A 24 -6.21 -6.22 -11.25
CA ALA A 24 -7.22 -5.29 -10.78
C ALA A 24 -8.65 -5.83 -10.82
N SER A 25 -9.46 -5.37 -9.87
CA SER A 25 -10.88 -5.66 -9.80
C SER A 25 -11.62 -4.47 -9.22
N ASN A 26 -12.90 -4.33 -9.58
CA ASN A 26 -13.85 -3.45 -8.89
C ASN A 26 -14.56 -4.15 -7.72
N LEU A 27 -14.12 -5.37 -7.36
CA LEU A 27 -14.60 -6.11 -6.20
C LEU A 27 -13.51 -6.16 -5.12
N GLU A 28 -13.95 -6.12 -3.86
CA GLU A 28 -13.07 -6.27 -2.71
C GLU A 28 -12.54 -7.70 -2.57
N LEU A 29 -11.26 -7.82 -2.22
CA LEU A 29 -10.60 -9.09 -2.01
C LEU A 29 -10.38 -9.36 -0.51
N SER A 30 -10.77 -10.55 -0.06
CA SER A 30 -10.39 -11.05 1.27
C SER A 30 -8.99 -11.66 1.20
N PHE A 31 -8.02 -11.07 1.89
CA PHE A 31 -6.69 -11.69 2.02
C PHE A 31 -6.73 -12.92 2.93
N TRP A 32 -7.53 -12.86 4.00
CA TRP A 32 -7.77 -14.04 4.83
C TRP A 32 -8.67 -15.03 4.10
N GLY A 33 -8.13 -16.20 3.76
CA GLY A 33 -8.86 -17.28 3.08
C GLY A 33 -9.16 -17.06 1.60
N GLY A 34 -8.81 -15.90 1.02
CA GLY A 34 -8.95 -15.64 -0.42
C GLY A 34 -7.63 -15.49 -1.17
N VAL A 35 -6.50 -15.46 -0.46
CA VAL A 35 -5.14 -15.47 -1.04
C VAL A 35 -4.32 -16.56 -0.34
N ASP A 36 -3.63 -17.39 -1.11
CA ASP A 36 -2.68 -18.36 -0.58
C ASP A 36 -1.32 -17.66 -0.31
N PRO A 37 -0.86 -17.58 0.96
CA PRO A 37 0.41 -16.94 1.31
C PRO A 37 1.65 -17.67 0.77
N LEU A 38 1.52 -18.95 0.39
CA LEU A 38 2.64 -19.74 -0.13
C LEU A 38 2.84 -19.56 -1.62
N THR A 39 1.79 -19.29 -2.38
CA THR A 39 1.85 -19.18 -3.85
C THR A 39 1.58 -17.76 -4.35
N SER A 40 1.01 -16.88 -3.53
CA SER A 40 0.42 -15.58 -3.89
C SER A 40 -0.83 -15.65 -4.77
N GLU A 41 -1.38 -16.84 -4.99
CA GLU A 41 -2.57 -17.04 -5.81
C GLU A 41 -3.83 -16.56 -5.08
N VAL A 42 -4.71 -15.88 -5.80
CA VAL A 42 -6.08 -15.61 -5.34
C VAL A 42 -6.90 -16.88 -5.46
N ILE A 43 -7.16 -17.52 -4.33
CA ILE A 43 -7.88 -18.80 -4.21
C ILE A 43 -9.39 -18.64 -3.95
N ASP A 44 -9.89 -17.42 -3.75
CA ASP A 44 -11.33 -17.16 -3.71
C ASP A 44 -11.94 -17.38 -5.11
N HIS A 45 -12.49 -18.58 -5.33
CA HIS A 45 -13.09 -18.99 -6.61
C HIS A 45 -14.28 -18.13 -7.08
N HIS A 46 -14.89 -17.34 -6.19
CA HIS A 46 -15.99 -16.45 -6.55
C HIS A 46 -15.48 -15.04 -6.89
N HIS A 47 -14.21 -14.73 -6.61
CA HIS A 47 -13.63 -13.44 -6.92
C HIS A 47 -13.19 -13.38 -8.40
N PRO A 48 -13.38 -12.25 -9.10
CA PRO A 48 -12.93 -12.08 -10.50
C PRO A 48 -11.42 -12.29 -10.72
N LEU A 49 -10.63 -12.17 -9.64
CA LEU A 49 -9.19 -12.39 -9.66
C LEU A 49 -8.78 -13.85 -9.40
N SER A 50 -9.71 -14.79 -9.23
CA SER A 50 -9.37 -16.18 -8.95
C SER A 50 -8.34 -16.73 -9.96
N GLY A 51 -7.31 -17.41 -9.44
CA GLY A 51 -6.20 -17.94 -10.22
C GLY A 51 -5.11 -16.93 -10.61
N LYS A 52 -5.28 -15.64 -10.31
CA LYS A 52 -4.23 -14.63 -10.50
C LYS A 52 -3.24 -14.66 -9.36
N HIS A 53 -1.97 -14.44 -9.69
CA HIS A 53 -0.88 -14.35 -8.72
C HIS A 53 -0.59 -12.88 -8.42
N LEU A 54 -0.45 -12.56 -7.13
CA LEU A 54 -0.19 -11.19 -6.68
C LEU A 54 1.29 -10.83 -6.67
N GLN A 55 2.18 -11.84 -6.61
CA GLN A 55 3.62 -11.62 -6.60
C GLN A 55 4.06 -10.76 -7.79
N ASP A 56 4.88 -9.74 -7.49
CA ASP A 56 5.45 -8.80 -8.47
C ASP A 56 4.44 -7.93 -9.24
N ALA A 57 3.15 -8.03 -8.97
CA ALA A 57 2.10 -7.22 -9.58
C ALA A 57 1.82 -5.95 -8.78
N ILE A 58 1.17 -4.97 -9.41
CA ILE A 58 0.46 -3.91 -8.70
C ILE A 58 -0.99 -4.36 -8.55
N LEU A 59 -1.47 -4.46 -7.31
CA LEU A 59 -2.84 -4.86 -7.03
C LEU A 59 -3.72 -3.63 -6.87
N ALA A 60 -4.79 -3.52 -7.65
CA ALA A 60 -5.80 -2.49 -7.51
C ALA A 60 -7.18 -3.10 -7.20
N ILE A 61 -7.69 -2.85 -6.00
CA ILE A 61 -9.01 -3.28 -5.53
C ILE A 61 -9.68 -2.13 -4.78
N PRO A 62 -11.01 -2.04 -4.65
CA PRO A 62 -11.63 -0.93 -3.95
C PRO A 62 -11.16 -0.85 -2.48
N GLY A 63 -10.93 -2.00 -1.86
CA GLY A 63 -10.34 -2.18 -0.53
C GLY A 63 -10.28 -3.66 -0.16
N GLY A 64 -9.69 -3.96 0.98
CA GLY A 64 -9.73 -5.30 1.57
C GLY A 64 -11.12 -5.64 2.10
N ARG A 65 -11.47 -6.93 2.07
CA ARG A 65 -12.67 -7.48 2.72
C ARG A 65 -12.27 -8.28 3.96
N GLY A 66 -12.99 -8.11 5.06
CA GLY A 66 -12.80 -8.90 6.29
C GLY A 66 -12.20 -8.10 7.46
N SER A 67 -11.59 -8.80 8.42
CA SER A 67 -11.07 -8.22 9.67
C SER A 67 -9.53 -8.26 9.73
N CYS A 68 -8.95 -7.85 10.88
CA CYS A 68 -7.52 -7.63 11.10
C CYS A 68 -6.57 -8.74 10.61
N SER A 69 -7.03 -9.99 10.49
CA SER A 69 -6.23 -11.11 9.99
C SER A 69 -5.67 -10.91 8.58
N GLY A 70 -6.30 -10.08 7.74
CA GLY A 70 -5.78 -9.75 6.41
C GLY A 70 -4.39 -9.08 6.44
N SER A 71 -4.13 -8.26 7.47
CA SER A 71 -2.83 -7.61 7.68
C SER A 71 -1.68 -8.60 7.84
N GLY A 72 -1.93 -9.71 8.56
CA GLY A 72 -0.95 -10.75 8.81
C GLY A 72 -0.62 -11.56 7.55
N VAL A 73 -1.63 -11.87 6.73
CA VAL A 73 -1.43 -12.56 5.45
C VAL A 73 -0.61 -11.70 4.49
N LEU A 74 -0.93 -10.41 4.38
CA LEU A 74 -0.15 -9.49 3.55
C LEU A 74 1.29 -9.34 4.08
N LEU A 75 1.48 -9.22 5.39
CA LEU A 75 2.80 -9.19 6.00
C LEU A 75 3.60 -10.46 5.63
N GLU A 76 3.02 -11.65 5.77
CA GLU A 76 3.66 -12.91 5.40
C GLU A 76 4.07 -12.95 3.92
N LEU A 77 3.19 -12.50 3.02
CA LEU A 77 3.49 -12.37 1.60
C LEU A 77 4.68 -11.43 1.35
N LEU A 78 4.75 -10.27 2.01
CA LEU A 78 5.87 -9.32 1.88
C LEU A 78 7.18 -9.90 2.44
N LEU A 79 7.12 -10.56 3.60
CA LEU A 79 8.30 -11.16 4.23
C LEU A 79 8.87 -12.31 3.38
N SER A 80 8.00 -13.11 2.77
CA SER A 80 8.39 -14.22 1.87
C SER A 80 8.75 -13.78 0.46
N GLY A 81 8.62 -12.50 0.12
CA GLY A 81 8.90 -11.98 -1.23
C GLY A 81 7.85 -12.39 -2.27
N ARG A 82 6.65 -12.75 -1.83
CA ARG A 82 5.52 -13.19 -2.65
C ARG A 82 4.38 -12.16 -2.71
N GLY A 83 4.54 -11.03 -2.04
CA GLY A 83 3.55 -9.96 -2.05
C GLY A 83 3.51 -9.18 -3.35
N PRO A 84 2.46 -8.36 -3.53
CA PRO A 84 2.42 -7.37 -4.59
C PRO A 84 3.56 -6.36 -4.41
N LYS A 85 3.94 -5.70 -5.51
CA LYS A 85 4.89 -4.58 -5.52
C LYS A 85 4.28 -3.26 -5.09
N GLY A 86 2.96 -3.15 -5.09
CA GLY A 86 2.23 -1.94 -4.70
C GLY A 86 0.74 -2.22 -4.58
N LEU A 87 0.08 -1.42 -3.75
CA LEU A 87 -1.36 -1.48 -3.52
C LEU A 87 -2.01 -0.16 -3.94
N ILE A 88 -3.12 -0.27 -4.66
CA ILE A 88 -3.95 0.86 -5.05
C ILE A 88 -5.38 0.59 -4.59
N PHE A 89 -5.97 1.54 -3.87
CA PHE A 89 -7.34 1.47 -3.39
C PHE A 89 -8.20 2.60 -3.95
N SER A 90 -9.52 2.40 -3.97
CA SER A 90 -10.49 3.44 -4.34
C SER A 90 -11.08 4.19 -3.14
N ARG A 91 -10.77 3.69 -1.94
CA ARG A 91 -11.17 4.26 -0.66
C ARG A 91 -10.11 3.92 0.37
N ARG A 92 -10.23 4.56 1.52
CA ARG A 92 -9.39 4.27 2.67
C ARG A 92 -9.46 2.78 3.05
N GLU A 93 -8.28 2.20 3.26
CA GLU A 93 -8.09 0.81 3.67
C GLU A 93 -7.02 0.79 4.77
N ASP A 94 -7.36 0.32 5.97
CA ASP A 94 -6.46 0.36 7.12
C ASP A 94 -5.84 -1.01 7.45
N ILE A 95 -6.51 -2.12 7.10
CA ILE A 95 -6.10 -3.45 7.54
C ILE A 95 -4.90 -3.93 6.72
N LEU A 96 -4.99 -3.91 5.40
CA LEU A 96 -3.86 -4.24 4.53
C LEU A 96 -2.76 -3.19 4.67
N THR A 97 -3.11 -1.91 4.76
CA THR A 97 -2.13 -0.84 5.00
C THR A 97 -1.32 -1.07 6.27
N LEU A 98 -1.95 -1.50 7.38
CA LEU A 98 -1.23 -1.88 8.60
C LEU A 98 -0.20 -2.98 8.36
N GLY A 99 -0.53 -3.99 7.54
CA GLY A 99 0.41 -5.06 7.15
C GLY A 99 1.67 -4.51 6.49
N VAL A 100 1.53 -3.50 5.61
CA VAL A 100 2.65 -2.82 4.96
C VAL A 100 3.44 -1.96 5.96
N VAL A 101 2.75 -1.19 6.80
CA VAL A 101 3.38 -0.34 7.83
C VAL A 101 4.22 -1.16 8.81
N VAL A 102 3.71 -2.31 9.25
CA VAL A 102 4.45 -3.25 10.11
C VAL A 102 5.66 -3.85 9.38
N ALA A 103 5.49 -4.26 8.11
CA ALA A 103 6.59 -4.78 7.30
C ALA A 103 7.73 -3.76 7.16
N GLU A 104 7.38 -2.49 6.96
CA GLU A 104 8.35 -1.42 6.80
C GLU A 104 9.06 -1.12 8.13
N GLU A 105 8.29 -0.95 9.20
CA GLU A 105 8.80 -0.51 10.49
C GLU A 105 9.69 -1.57 11.17
N ILE A 106 9.28 -2.84 11.09
CA ILE A 106 9.96 -3.92 11.82
C ILE A 106 10.98 -4.63 10.92
N PHE A 107 10.67 -4.81 9.63
CA PHE A 107 11.45 -5.66 8.73
C PHE A 107 12.11 -4.90 7.58
N ARG A 108 11.94 -3.56 7.51
CA ARG A 108 12.47 -2.71 6.43
C ARG A 108 12.07 -3.19 5.03
N LYS A 109 10.88 -3.77 4.92
CA LYS A 109 10.26 -4.21 3.66
C LYS A 109 9.02 -3.36 3.44
N SER A 110 8.96 -2.61 2.35
CA SER A 110 7.87 -1.66 2.09
C SER A 110 7.45 -1.70 0.64
N ILE A 111 6.17 -1.41 0.40
CA ILE A 111 5.58 -1.22 -0.92
C ILE A 111 4.70 0.04 -0.87
N PRO A 112 4.58 0.80 -1.96
CA PRO A 112 3.68 1.95 -1.98
C PRO A 112 2.23 1.51 -1.79
N VAL A 113 1.48 2.31 -1.01
CA VAL A 113 0.04 2.19 -0.83
C VAL A 113 -0.60 3.53 -1.17
N VAL A 114 -1.41 3.56 -2.22
CA VAL A 114 -2.05 4.78 -2.74
C VAL A 114 -3.55 4.62 -2.79
N VAL A 115 -4.28 5.61 -2.30
CA VAL A 115 -5.72 5.74 -2.46
C VAL A 115 -6.00 6.74 -3.57
N LEU A 116 -6.71 6.32 -4.61
CA LEU A 116 -7.21 7.17 -5.69
C LEU A 116 -8.67 7.51 -5.46
N GLU A 117 -9.11 8.63 -6.02
CA GLU A 117 -10.53 8.95 -6.15
C GLU A 117 -11.25 7.87 -6.99
N THR A 118 -12.52 7.59 -6.67
CA THR A 118 -13.29 6.49 -7.29
C THR A 118 -13.26 6.54 -8.82
N GLN A 119 -13.42 7.72 -9.42
CA GLN A 119 -13.39 7.88 -10.88
C GLN A 119 -12.01 7.52 -11.46
N ASP A 120 -10.94 8.01 -10.85
CA ASP A 120 -9.57 7.75 -11.27
C ASP A 120 -9.22 6.26 -11.12
N PHE A 121 -9.69 5.64 -10.04
CA PHE A 121 -9.56 4.20 -9.81
C PHE A 121 -10.29 3.38 -10.87
N GLU A 122 -11.55 3.71 -11.19
CA GLU A 122 -12.33 3.02 -12.22
C GLU A 122 -11.68 3.12 -13.61
N GLU A 123 -11.14 4.28 -13.97
CA GLU A 123 -10.39 4.45 -15.21
C GLU A 123 -9.10 3.62 -15.21
N LEU A 124 -8.42 3.49 -14.06
CA LEU A 124 -7.18 2.72 -13.93
C LEU A 124 -7.38 1.22 -14.21
N LEU A 125 -8.54 0.64 -13.90
CA LEU A 125 -8.82 -0.81 -14.01
C LEU A 125 -8.56 -1.38 -15.42
N GLY A 126 -8.64 -0.54 -16.46
CA GLY A 126 -8.38 -0.95 -17.85
C GLY A 126 -6.88 -1.01 -18.23
N ALA A 127 -5.96 -0.68 -17.34
CA ALA A 127 -4.53 -0.68 -17.64
C ALA A 127 -3.93 -2.09 -17.60
N SER A 128 -2.90 -2.33 -18.43
CA SER A 128 -2.12 -3.57 -18.37
C SER A 128 -0.91 -3.45 -17.45
N TYR A 129 -0.33 -2.26 -17.33
CA TYR A 129 0.89 -2.00 -16.58
C TYR A 129 0.82 -0.60 -15.98
N VAL A 130 1.26 -0.47 -14.72
CA VAL A 130 1.22 0.80 -13.99
C VAL A 130 2.54 1.09 -13.29
N VAL A 131 2.82 2.38 -13.13
CA VAL A 131 3.95 2.91 -12.37
C VAL A 131 3.39 3.75 -11.23
N VAL A 132 3.85 3.48 -10.01
CA VAL A 132 3.55 4.25 -8.80
C VAL A 132 4.81 5.02 -8.41
N ASN A 133 4.67 6.32 -8.21
CA ASN A 133 5.73 7.19 -7.71
C ASN A 133 5.18 8.14 -6.65
N GLY A 134 5.44 7.80 -5.38
CA GLY A 134 4.86 8.49 -4.23
C GLY A 134 3.34 8.48 -4.30
N ASN A 135 2.75 9.65 -4.54
CA ASN A 135 1.30 9.83 -4.62
C ASN A 135 0.75 9.85 -6.06
N THR A 136 1.58 9.55 -7.06
CA THR A 136 1.15 9.50 -8.45
C THR A 136 1.11 8.07 -8.98
N VAL A 137 0.11 7.77 -9.80
CA VAL A 137 -0.06 6.50 -10.50
C VAL A 137 -0.18 6.78 -11.99
N ALA A 138 0.64 6.14 -12.81
CA ALA A 138 0.61 6.31 -14.26
C ALA A 138 0.33 5.01 -15.00
N LYS A 139 -0.48 5.06 -16.05
CA LYS A 139 -0.66 3.97 -17.02
C LYS A 139 0.53 3.94 -17.97
N VAL A 140 1.05 2.76 -18.27
CA VAL A 140 2.06 2.59 -19.33
C VAL A 140 1.41 1.89 -20.52
N GLN A 141 1.29 2.61 -21.64
CA GLN A 141 0.87 2.01 -22.91
C GLN A 141 2.10 1.41 -23.62
N HIS A 142 1.87 0.26 -24.28
CA HIS A 142 2.89 -0.52 -24.99
C HIS A 142 3.65 0.35 -26.00
N GLU A 143 4.94 0.61 -25.73
CA GLU A 143 6.09 0.83 -26.64
C GLU A 143 7.26 1.58 -25.94
N ILE A 144 7.06 2.17 -24.76
CA ILE A 144 8.12 2.96 -24.05
C ILE A 144 8.72 2.20 -22.84
N ALA A 145 8.24 1.00 -22.53
CA ALA A 145 8.35 0.42 -21.18
C ALA A 145 9.67 -0.29 -20.81
N LEU A 146 10.57 -0.61 -21.73
CA LEU A 146 11.72 -1.48 -21.41
C LEU A 146 13.08 -0.78 -21.24
N GLN A 147 13.23 0.49 -21.65
CA GLN A 147 14.55 1.16 -21.60
C GLN A 147 14.72 2.20 -20.49
N SER A 148 13.64 2.63 -19.81
CA SER A 148 13.70 3.83 -18.95
C SER A 148 13.45 3.57 -17.46
N PHE A 149 13.02 2.36 -17.06
CA PHE A 149 12.56 2.10 -15.70
C PHE A 149 13.48 1.19 -14.86
N GLU A 150 14.58 0.67 -15.42
CA GLU A 150 15.58 -0.11 -14.66
C GLU A 150 16.36 0.74 -13.63
N HIS A 151 16.24 2.07 -13.67
CA HIS A 151 17.03 2.98 -12.85
C HIS A 151 16.22 3.93 -11.95
N VAL A 152 15.05 3.52 -11.44
CA VAL A 152 14.46 4.23 -10.29
C VAL A 152 15.14 3.72 -9.03
N ALA A 153 16.28 4.34 -8.72
CA ALA A 153 16.99 4.14 -7.47
C ALA A 153 16.02 4.28 -6.29
N THR A 154 16.06 3.30 -5.39
CA THR A 154 15.45 3.35 -4.06
C THR A 154 16.07 4.50 -3.29
N LYS A 155 15.54 5.72 -3.47
CA LYS A 155 15.85 6.82 -2.57
C LYS A 155 15.22 6.45 -1.23
N ALA A 156 16.02 6.46 -0.17
CA ALA A 156 15.53 6.25 1.18
C ALA A 156 14.35 7.21 1.40
N LEU A 157 13.21 6.61 1.74
CA LEU A 157 11.98 7.32 2.01
C LEU A 157 12.21 8.25 3.20
N ASP A 158 11.77 9.50 3.01
CA ASP A 158 11.79 10.48 4.06
C ASP A 158 10.81 10.05 5.16
N THR A 159 11.36 9.52 6.25
CA THR A 159 10.57 9.08 7.41
C THR A 159 10.10 10.25 8.27
N THR A 160 10.33 11.50 7.87
CA THR A 160 9.71 12.65 8.53
C THR A 160 8.24 12.74 8.10
N LEU A 161 7.40 11.86 8.64
CA LEU A 161 6.00 12.18 8.77
C LEU A 161 5.93 13.47 9.61
N GLY A 162 5.46 14.56 8.99
CA GLY A 162 5.11 15.77 9.71
C GLY A 162 3.95 15.46 10.66
N TYR A 163 4.27 15.13 11.91
CA TYR A 163 3.28 14.79 12.92
C TYR A 163 2.62 16.08 13.42
N ASN A 164 1.32 16.23 13.16
CA ASN A 164 0.46 17.20 13.86
C ASN A 164 -0.35 16.49 14.96
N ILE A 165 0.30 15.56 15.67
CA ILE A 165 -0.28 14.84 16.81
C ILE A 165 0.43 15.36 18.06
N GLU A 166 -0.34 15.85 19.04
CA GLU A 166 0.22 16.24 20.34
C GLU A 166 0.67 14.99 21.09
N LEU A 167 1.93 14.98 21.53
CA LEU A 167 2.56 13.84 22.19
C LEU A 167 2.80 14.17 23.65
N SER A 168 2.45 13.26 24.55
CA SER A 168 2.82 13.39 25.95
C SER A 168 4.31 13.08 26.17
N ASP A 169 4.86 13.46 27.33
CA ASP A 169 6.22 13.08 27.73
C ASP A 169 6.43 11.55 27.68
N LYS A 170 5.38 10.79 28.00
CA LYS A 170 5.40 9.33 27.94
C LYS A 170 5.51 8.82 26.51
N ASP A 171 4.80 9.45 25.57
CA ASP A 171 4.87 9.12 24.14
C ASP A 171 6.26 9.40 23.58
N HIS A 172 6.85 10.54 23.96
CA HIS A 172 8.24 10.85 23.64
C HIS A 172 9.22 9.83 24.24
N ALA A 173 8.99 9.34 25.46
CA ALA A 173 9.83 8.29 26.05
C ALA A 173 9.80 6.99 25.24
N PHE A 174 8.63 6.59 24.72
CA PHE A 174 8.53 5.46 23.80
C PHE A 174 9.29 5.72 22.51
N LEU A 175 9.09 6.88 21.88
CA LEU A 175 9.75 7.25 20.61
C LEU A 175 11.27 7.39 20.75
N ASN A 176 11.77 7.78 21.91
CA ASN A 176 13.21 7.87 22.20
C ASN A 176 13.83 6.50 22.54
N GLY A 177 13.02 5.43 22.57
CA GLY A 177 13.50 4.07 22.82
C GLY A 177 13.80 3.77 24.29
N LEU A 178 13.34 4.61 25.23
CA LEU A 178 13.54 4.40 26.67
C LEU A 178 12.83 3.14 27.20
N HIS A 179 11.83 2.64 26.45
CA HIS A 179 11.11 1.41 26.72
C HIS A 179 11.52 0.23 25.82
N GLY A 180 12.66 0.35 25.14
CA GLY A 180 13.20 -0.67 24.24
C GLY A 180 12.69 -0.56 22.81
N GLN A 181 13.38 -1.24 21.90
CA GLN A 181 13.18 -1.13 20.44
C GLN A 181 11.80 -1.59 19.99
N ALA A 182 11.25 -2.64 20.60
CA ALA A 182 9.92 -3.14 20.27
C ALA A 182 8.81 -2.14 20.61
N ALA A 183 8.89 -1.51 21.78
CA ALA A 183 7.92 -0.51 22.21
C ALA A 183 8.04 0.77 21.36
N GLN A 184 9.27 1.15 20.98
CA GLN A 184 9.53 2.25 20.07
C GLN A 184 8.90 2.00 18.68
N ALA A 185 9.07 0.81 18.11
CA ALA A 185 8.47 0.42 16.84
C ALA A 185 6.94 0.41 16.91
N ALA A 186 6.36 -0.15 17.97
CA ALA A 186 4.92 -0.13 18.19
C ALA A 186 4.37 1.30 18.25
N MET A 187 5.05 2.21 18.95
CA MET A 187 4.66 3.61 19.03
C MET A 187 4.69 4.30 17.65
N ARG A 188 5.73 4.04 16.85
CA ARG A 188 5.80 4.57 15.48
C ARG A 188 4.66 4.04 14.59
N ILE A 189 4.31 2.75 14.71
CA ILE A 189 3.15 2.17 13.99
C ILE A 189 1.86 2.88 14.41
N ILE A 190 1.62 3.07 15.71
CA ILE A 190 0.42 3.74 16.24
C ILE A 190 0.30 5.16 15.66
N LEU A 191 1.37 5.96 15.72
CA LEU A 191 1.35 7.33 15.21
C LEU A 191 1.11 7.39 13.70
N ARG A 192 1.68 6.45 12.94
CA ARG A 192 1.46 6.36 11.49
C ARG A 192 0.01 6.04 11.16
N MET A 193 -0.59 5.07 11.85
CA MET A 193 -2.00 4.74 11.63
C MET A 193 -2.92 5.89 12.05
N ALA A 194 -2.63 6.55 13.19
CA ALA A 194 -3.39 7.72 13.65
C ALA A 194 -3.32 8.90 12.66
N ALA A 195 -2.17 9.12 12.02
CA ALA A 195 -2.04 10.16 10.98
C ALA A 195 -2.91 9.85 9.75
N MET A 196 -3.03 8.57 9.36
CA MET A 196 -3.95 8.14 8.29
C MET A 196 -5.43 8.30 8.68
N GLU A 197 -5.72 8.32 9.98
CA GLU A 197 -7.07 8.58 10.52
C GLU A 197 -7.53 10.03 10.37
N GLY A 198 -6.64 10.94 9.97
CA GLY A 198 -6.94 12.36 9.96
C GLY A 198 -7.09 12.91 11.37
N ALA A 199 -6.42 12.31 12.36
CA ALA A 199 -6.27 12.88 13.69
C ALA A 199 -5.41 14.15 13.61
N TYR A 200 -6.00 15.24 13.13
CA TYR A 200 -5.49 16.60 13.21
C TYR A 200 -6.24 17.29 14.33
N TYR A 201 -5.51 17.94 15.23
CA TYR A 201 -6.11 18.93 16.13
C TYR A 201 -6.24 20.25 15.37
N GLU A 202 -7.45 20.79 15.24
CA GLU A 202 -7.62 22.21 14.90
C GLU A 202 -7.17 23.03 16.11
N VAL A 203 -6.05 23.74 15.99
CA VAL A 203 -5.69 24.79 16.94
C VAL A 203 -6.65 25.95 16.69
N SER A 204 -7.52 26.22 17.67
CA SER A 204 -8.40 27.40 17.72
C SER A 204 -7.63 28.65 18.13
#